data_AF-A0A9P6CSA1-F1
#
_entry.id   AF-A0A9P6CSA1-F1
#
_cell.length_a   1.000
_cell.length_b   1.000
_cell.length_c   1.000
_cell.angle_alpha   90.00
_cell.angle_beta   90.00
_cell.angle_gamma   90.00
#
_symmetry.space_group_name_H-M   'P 1'
#
loop_
_entity.id
_entity.type
_entity.pdbx_description
1 polymer ?
#
loop_
_entity_poly.entity_id
_entity_poly.type
_entity_poly.pdbx_seq_one_letter_code
_entity_poly.pdbx_strand_id
1 'polypeptide(L)'
;MEQTQTLAKIKPLSHSNYPEWSGEMKAWLMRNGLWKLVSGKESKPADGSALDKWENKAERAAGEIYLLVENDQRVHFAGHEEDP
;
A
#
# COMPACT_ATOMS: atom_id res chain seq x y z
N MET A 1 1.48 -3.22 25.88
CA MET A 1 2.44 -2.42 25.10
C MET A 1 1.97 -2.46 23.65
N GLU A 2 1.06 -1.56 23.28
CA GLU A 2 0.70 -1.36 21.87
C GLU A 2 1.90 -0.75 21.16
N GLN A 3 2.58 -1.57 20.36
CA GLN A 3 3.62 -1.06 19.48
C GLN A 3 2.91 -0.28 18.36
N THR A 4 2.80 1.03 18.50
CA THR A 4 2.62 1.94 17.37
C THR A 4 3.85 1.78 16.48
N GLN A 5 3.80 0.82 15.57
CA GLN A 5 4.93 0.44 14.74
C GLN A 5 5.09 1.50 13.66
N THR A 6 5.97 2.44 13.95
CA THR A 6 6.23 3.65 13.16
C THR A 6 6.61 3.34 11.72
N LEU A 7 5.94 3.98 10.76
CA LEU A 7 6.33 4.16 9.35
C LEU A 7 7.80 4.63 9.17
N ALA A 8 8.40 5.16 10.25
CA ALA A 8 9.61 5.98 10.31
C ALA A 8 10.93 5.34 9.84
N LYS A 9 10.93 4.18 9.19
CA LYS A 9 12.16 3.58 8.62
C LYS A 9 12.16 3.43 7.11
N ILE A 10 11.01 3.38 6.46
CA ILE A 10 10.95 3.24 5.01
C ILE A 10 11.15 4.63 4.43
N LYS A 11 12.20 4.78 3.62
CA LYS A 11 12.40 6.05 2.91
C LYS A 11 11.25 6.21 1.92
N PRO A 12 10.55 7.35 1.86
CA PRO A 12 9.52 7.55 0.84
C PRO A 12 10.07 7.43 -0.58
N LEU A 13 9.24 7.01 -1.53
CA LEU A 13 9.62 6.89 -2.94
C LEU A 13 10.01 8.25 -3.50
N SER A 14 11.23 8.33 -4.01
CA SER A 14 11.81 9.48 -4.71
C SER A 14 12.21 9.09 -6.12
N HIS A 15 12.71 10.06 -6.90
CA HIS A 15 13.15 9.84 -8.28
C HIS A 15 14.31 8.85 -8.46
N SER A 16 15.02 8.46 -7.39
CA SER A 16 16.26 7.67 -7.48
C SER A 16 16.33 6.44 -6.58
N ASN A 17 15.31 6.17 -5.76
CA ASN A 17 15.36 5.10 -4.75
C ASN A 17 14.41 3.91 -4.99
N TYR A 18 13.77 3.83 -6.17
CA TYR A 18 12.78 2.80 -6.47
C TYR A 18 13.22 1.35 -6.17
N PRO A 19 14.45 0.89 -6.47
CA PRO A 19 14.87 -0.47 -6.16
C PRO A 19 14.88 -0.80 -4.65
N GLU A 20 15.29 0.15 -3.81
CA GLU A 20 15.29 -0.01 -2.36
C GLU A 20 13.86 0.12 -1.82
N TRP A 21 13.15 1.18 -2.24
CA TRP A 21 11.77 1.45 -1.84
C TRP A 21 10.83 0.29 -2.14
N SER A 22 10.88 -0.27 -3.35
CA SER A 22 9.99 -1.36 -3.76
C SER A 22 10.18 -2.62 -2.91
N GLY A 23 11.41 -2.90 -2.47
CA GLY A 23 11.71 -3.99 -1.54
C GLY A 23 11.14 -3.74 -0.15
N GLU A 24 11.37 -2.54 0.39
CA GLU A 24 10.88 -2.13 1.72
C GLU A 24 9.35 -2.04 1.76
N MET A 25 8.73 -1.45 0.74
CA MET A 25 7.28 -1.37 0.57
C MET A 25 6.65 -2.76 0.48
N LYS A 26 7.23 -3.66 -0.31
CA LYS A 26 6.77 -5.05 -0.38
C LYS A 26 6.82 -5.73 0.98
N ALA A 27 7.92 -5.58 1.72
CA ALA A 27 8.04 -6.14 3.07
C ALA A 27 7.01 -5.54 4.04
N TRP A 28 6.74 -4.24 3.93
CA TRP A 28 5.72 -3.53 4.72
C TRP A 28 4.31 -4.05 4.44
N LEU A 29 3.93 -4.14 3.17
CA LEU A 29 2.64 -4.68 2.75
C LEU A 29 2.49 -6.16 3.12
N MET A 30 3.58 -6.95 3.05
CA MET A 30 3.57 -8.35 3.51
C MET A 30 3.33 -8.45 5.01
N ARG A 31 4.01 -7.64 5.82
CA ARG A 31 3.82 -7.57 7.28
C ARG A 31 2.39 -7.19 7.66
N ASN A 32 1.77 -6.28 6.90
CA ASN A 32 0.38 -5.87 7.12
C ASN A 32 -0.66 -6.82 6.46
N GLY A 33 -0.21 -7.89 5.79
CA GLY A 33 -1.11 -8.83 5.10
C GLY A 33 -1.79 -8.28 3.85
N LEU A 34 -1.34 -7.12 3.35
CA LEU A 34 -1.92 -6.39 2.21
C LEU A 34 -1.28 -6.80 0.88
N TRP A 35 -0.05 -7.34 0.89
CA TRP A 35 0.67 -7.66 -0.35
C TRP A 35 -0.06 -8.62 -1.29
N LYS A 36 -0.87 -9.56 -0.76
CA LYS A 36 -1.64 -10.48 -1.61
C LYS A 36 -2.66 -9.73 -2.47
N LEU A 37 -3.26 -8.67 -1.92
CA LEU A 37 -4.19 -7.80 -2.62
C LEU A 37 -3.43 -6.97 -3.68
N VAL A 38 -2.38 -6.25 -3.28
CA VAL A 38 -1.57 -5.40 -4.18
C VAL A 38 -0.91 -6.20 -5.31
N SER A 39 -0.47 -7.43 -5.05
CA SER A 39 0.12 -8.29 -6.09
C SER A 39 -0.90 -8.98 -7.00
N GLY A 40 -2.19 -8.71 -6.84
CA GLY A 40 -3.28 -9.34 -7.61
C GLY A 40 -3.52 -10.82 -7.28
N LYS A 41 -2.89 -11.37 -6.23
CA LYS A 41 -3.10 -12.75 -5.77
C LYS A 41 -4.43 -12.93 -5.04
N GLU A 42 -4.95 -11.88 -4.42
CA GLU A 42 -6.27 -11.83 -3.81
C GLU A 42 -7.24 -11.13 -4.76
N SER A 43 -8.04 -11.91 -5.50
CA SER A 43 -9.00 -11.38 -6.46
C SER A 43 -10.15 -10.65 -5.76
N LYS A 44 -10.60 -9.54 -6.34
CA LYS A 44 -11.77 -8.79 -5.87
C LYS A 44 -13.01 -9.71 -5.89
N PRO A 45 -13.69 -9.93 -4.75
CA PRO A 45 -14.93 -10.69 -4.69
C PRO A 45 -16.04 -10.00 -5.50
N ALA A 46 -17.04 -10.76 -5.96
CA ALA A 46 -18.13 -10.21 -6.76
C ALA A 46 -19.09 -9.34 -5.92
N ASP A 47 -19.44 -9.77 -4.70
CA ASP A 47 -20.44 -9.10 -3.87
C ASP A 47 -20.47 -9.63 -2.42
N GLY A 48 -21.17 -8.89 -1.54
CA GLY A 48 -21.43 -9.25 -0.15
C GLY A 48 -20.34 -8.84 0.84
N SER A 49 -20.37 -9.40 2.05
CA SER A 49 -19.45 -9.03 3.15
C SER A 49 -17.97 -9.29 2.86
N ALA A 50 -17.65 -10.10 1.85
CA ALA A 50 -16.28 -10.32 1.40
C ALA A 50 -15.76 -9.17 0.54
N LEU A 51 -16.63 -8.54 -0.26
CA LEU A 51 -16.30 -7.37 -1.08
C LEU A 51 -15.94 -6.18 -0.18
N ASP A 52 -16.78 -5.87 0.80
CA ASP A 52 -16.54 -4.79 1.78
C ASP A 52 -15.21 -4.98 2.52
N LYS A 53 -14.89 -6.21 2.96
CA LYS A 53 -13.60 -6.52 3.58
C LYS A 53 -12.42 -6.38 2.63
N TRP A 54 -12.61 -6.67 1.35
CA TRP A 54 -11.58 -6.52 0.34
C TRP A 54 -11.35 -5.04 0.02
N GLU A 55 -12.42 -4.25 -0.12
CA GLU A 55 -12.37 -2.80 -0.38
C GLU A 55 -11.70 -2.06 0.79
N ASN A 56 -12.09 -2.37 2.03
CA ASN A 56 -11.41 -1.83 3.23
C ASN A 56 -9.90 -2.15 3.27
N LYS A 57 -9.48 -3.32 2.76
CA LYS A 57 -8.05 -3.65 2.65
C LYS A 57 -7.40 -2.93 1.48
N ALA A 58 -8.10 -2.75 0.37
CA ALA A 58 -7.61 -2.05 -0.81
C ALA A 58 -7.34 -0.58 -0.49
N GLU A 59 -8.31 0.11 0.13
CA GLU A 59 -8.17 1.49 0.61
C GLU A 59 -6.99 1.61 1.59
N ARG A 60 -6.86 0.66 2.52
CA ARG A 60 -5.73 0.64 3.44
C ARG A 60 -4.39 0.47 2.71
N ALA A 61 -4.32 -0.42 1.72
CA ALA A 61 -3.10 -0.62 0.94
C ALA A 61 -2.74 0.65 0.15
N ALA A 62 -3.71 1.28 -0.50
CA ALA A 62 -3.51 2.51 -1.24
C ALA A 62 -3.02 3.65 -0.32
N GLY A 63 -3.63 3.80 0.86
CA GLY A 63 -3.20 4.79 1.86
C GLY A 63 -1.76 4.56 2.36
N GLU A 64 -1.38 3.31 2.64
CA GLU A 64 -0.01 2.96 3.05
C GLU A 64 1.00 3.24 1.93
N ILE A 65 0.64 2.94 0.67
CA ILE A 65 1.47 3.23 -0.50
C ILE A 65 1.64 4.75 -0.65
N TYR A 66 0.55 5.51 -0.61
CA TYR A 66 0.56 6.97 -0.76
C TYR A 66 1.37 7.69 0.32
N LEU A 67 1.27 7.24 1.58
CA LEU A 67 2.05 7.80 2.70
C LEU A 67 3.55 7.59 2.57
N LEU A 68 3.96 6.54 1.85
CA LEU A 68 5.35 6.18 1.59
C LEU A 68 5.86 6.68 0.24
N VAL A 69 5.20 7.67 -0.36
CA VAL A 69 5.62 8.33 -1.61
C VAL A 69 5.86 9.81 -1.33
N GLU A 70 6.98 10.36 -1.84
CA GLU A 70 7.28 11.80 -1.74
C GLU A 70 6.23 12.64 -2.48
N ASN A 71 6.00 13.87 -2.03
CA ASN A 71 4.90 14.71 -2.53
C ASN A 71 4.98 14.95 -4.05
N ASP A 72 6.20 15.15 -4.58
CA ASP A 72 6.47 15.33 -6.01
C ASP A 72 6.18 14.08 -6.85
N GLN A 73 6.21 12.88 -6.25
CA GLN A 73 5.88 11.61 -6.92
C GLN A 73 4.39 11.26 -6.81
N ARG A 74 3.64 11.89 -5.90
CA ARG A 74 2.19 11.65 -5.71
C ARG A 74 1.35 12.05 -6.92
N VAL A 75 1.88 12.90 -7.80
CA VAL A 75 1.24 13.23 -9.08
C VAL A 75 0.90 11.98 -9.91
N HIS A 76 1.65 10.90 -9.75
CA HIS A 76 1.41 9.63 -10.44
C HIS A 76 0.23 8.81 -9.87
N PHE A 77 -0.27 9.17 -8.68
CA PHE A 77 -1.41 8.53 -8.04
C PHE A 77 -2.74 9.23 -8.35
N ALA A 78 -2.71 10.41 -8.99
CA ALA A 78 -3.91 11.16 -9.34
C ALA A 78 -4.82 10.33 -10.26
N GLY A 79 -6.01 9.98 -9.77
CA GLY A 79 -6.99 9.13 -10.48
C GLY A 79 -6.94 7.64 -10.15
N HIS A 80 -5.98 7.20 -9.33
CA HIS A 80 -5.81 5.81 -8.87
C HIS A 80 -5.68 5.71 -7.34
N GLU A 81 -6.22 6.71 -6.63
CA GLU A 81 -6.02 6.86 -5.18
C GLU A 81 -6.65 5.72 -4.35
N GLU A 82 -7.59 4.98 -4.93
CA GLU A 82 -8.32 3.86 -4.30
C GLU A 82 -7.98 2.50 -4.95
N ASP A 83 -7.11 2.49 -5.96
CA ASP A 83 -6.69 1.28 -6.69
C ASP A 83 -5.21 0.97 -6.36
N PRO A 84 -4.95 -0.01 -5.48
CA PRO A 84 -3.63 -0.25 -4.90
C PRO A 84 -2.64 -1.00 -5.81
#